data_AF-A0A7R6W8R8-F1
#
_entry.id   AF-A0A7R6W8R8-F1
#
_cell.length_a   1.000
_cell.length_b   1.000
_cell.length_c   1.000
_cell.angle_alpha   90.00
_cell.angle_beta   90.00
_cell.angle_gamma   90.00
#
_symmetry.space_group_name_H-M   'P 1'
#
loop_
_entity.id
_entity.type
_entity.pdbx_description
1 polymer ?
#
loop_
_entity_poly.entity_id
_entity_poly.type
_entity_poly.pdbx_seq_one_letter_code
_entity_poly.pdbx_strand_id
1 'polypeptide(L)'
;MAHLSEIEGIGATYDKKLEKAGISSIENLLELGCEKKARKEIAAKTGISEKLILNWVNRADLARVKGVGTQYADLLEHAGVDTVPELAQRRADNLHAKMQEVNEAKNLVRSLPALSQVENWVAHAKELPRVINH
;
A
#
# COMPACT_ATOMS: atom_id res chain seq x y z
N MET A 1 5.79 -6.50 14.39
CA MET A 1 5.42 -6.80 13.00
C MET A 1 4.08 -6.15 12.76
N ALA A 2 3.92 -5.45 11.64
CA ALA A 2 2.65 -4.79 11.33
C ALA A 2 1.61 -5.85 10.97
N HIS A 3 0.41 -5.74 11.55
CA HIS A 3 -0.67 -6.69 11.30
C HIS A 3 -1.35 -6.41 9.97
N LEU A 4 -1.83 -7.45 9.28
CA LEU A 4 -2.55 -7.29 8.00
C LEU A 4 -3.79 -6.41 8.15
N SER A 5 -4.46 -6.48 9.30
CA SER A 5 -5.63 -5.69 9.64
C SER A 5 -5.38 -4.18 9.73
N GLU A 6 -4.12 -3.74 9.72
CA GLU A 6 -3.77 -2.32 9.61
C GLU A 6 -3.90 -1.79 8.18
N ILE A 7 -3.91 -2.67 7.17
CA ILE A 7 -4.19 -2.29 5.79
C ILE A 7 -5.71 -2.13 5.63
N GLU A 8 -6.12 -0.93 5.23
CA GLU A 8 -7.53 -0.64 4.96
C GLU A 8 -8.14 -1.65 3.98
N GLY A 9 -9.36 -2.09 4.25
CA GLY A 9 -10.03 -3.16 3.51
C GLY A 9 -9.66 -4.60 3.92
N ILE A 10 -8.61 -4.84 4.71
CA ILE A 10 -8.36 -6.16 5.33
C ILE A 10 -9.08 -6.24 6.67
N GLY A 11 -10.39 -6.51 6.63
CA GLY A 11 -11.15 -6.85 7.84
C GLY A 11 -10.85 -8.25 8.36
N ALA A 12 -11.33 -8.58 9.57
CA ALA A 12 -11.12 -9.86 10.25
C ALA A 12 -11.47 -11.11 9.40
N THR A 13 -12.39 -10.98 8.44
CA THR A 13 -12.75 -12.08 7.52
C THR A 13 -11.64 -12.35 6.50
N TYR A 14 -11.06 -11.31 5.91
CA TYR A 14 -9.96 -11.47 4.95
C TYR A 14 -8.67 -11.81 5.64
N ASP A 15 -8.41 -11.21 6.81
CA ASP A 15 -7.28 -11.54 7.67
C ASP A 15 -7.20 -13.05 7.94
N LYS A 16 -8.28 -13.65 8.47
CA LYS A 16 -8.35 -15.10 8.70
C LYS A 16 -8.18 -15.95 7.44
N LYS A 17 -8.58 -15.46 6.27
CA LYS A 17 -8.40 -16.17 5.00
C LYS A 17 -6.95 -16.14 4.56
N LEU A 18 -6.30 -14.98 4.68
CA LEU A 18 -4.89 -14.79 4.39
C LEU A 18 -4.02 -15.60 5.34
N GLU A 19 -4.32 -15.61 6.65
CA GLU A 19 -3.62 -16.42 7.64
C GLU A 19 -3.67 -17.92 7.29
N LYS A 20 -4.85 -18.43 6.89
CA LYS A 20 -5.01 -19.83 6.43
C LYS A 20 -4.23 -20.13 5.15
N ALA A 21 -3.95 -19.13 4.33
CA ALA A 21 -3.10 -19.26 3.15
C ALA A 21 -1.59 -19.11 3.47
N GLY A 22 -1.24 -18.93 4.75
CA GLY A 22 0.13 -18.76 5.23
C GLY A 22 0.61 -17.30 5.24
N ILE A 23 -0.30 -16.33 5.07
CA ILE A 23 -0.01 -14.89 5.05
C ILE A 23 -0.47 -14.27 6.36
N SER A 24 0.45 -13.89 7.23
CA SER A 24 0.14 -13.37 8.59
C SER A 24 0.71 -11.99 8.91
N SER A 25 1.48 -11.39 8.01
CA SER A 25 2.04 -10.04 8.19
C SER A 25 2.08 -9.27 6.88
N ILE A 26 2.20 -7.94 6.97
CA ILE A 26 2.32 -7.05 5.80
C ILE A 26 3.57 -7.40 4.97
N GLU A 27 4.70 -7.67 5.63
CA GLU A 27 5.95 -8.05 4.96
C GLU A 27 5.78 -9.36 4.20
N ASN A 28 5.11 -10.34 4.81
CA ASN A 28 4.87 -11.64 4.19
C ASN A 28 3.84 -11.56 3.05
N LEU A 29 2.82 -10.69 3.17
CA LEU A 29 1.91 -10.38 2.07
C LEU A 29 2.66 -9.82 0.87
N LEU A 30 3.58 -8.89 1.09
CA LEU A 30 4.39 -8.33 0.01
C LEU A 30 5.30 -9.38 -0.61
N GLU A 31 6.00 -10.17 0.21
CA GLU A 31 6.92 -11.21 -0.24
C GLU A 31 6.22 -12.27 -1.09
N LEU A 32 5.06 -12.79 -0.64
CA LEU A 32 4.31 -13.81 -1.37
C LEU A 32 3.45 -13.23 -2.49
N GLY A 33 3.09 -11.94 -2.43
CA GLY A 33 2.18 -11.29 -3.36
C GLY A 33 2.86 -10.49 -4.48
N CYS A 34 4.19 -10.36 -4.47
CA CYS A 34 4.93 -9.53 -5.43
C CYS A 34 4.80 -10.03 -6.88
N GLU A 35 4.65 -11.34 -7.08
CA GLU A 35 4.51 -11.98 -8.39
C GLU A 35 3.05 -12.18 -8.81
N LYS A 36 2.74 -11.92 -10.08
CA LYS A 36 1.39 -12.14 -10.64
C LYS A 36 0.92 -13.59 -10.47
N LYS A 37 1.80 -14.56 -10.70
CA LYS A 37 1.47 -15.99 -10.54
C LYS A 37 1.13 -16.31 -9.08
N ALA A 38 1.90 -15.77 -8.13
CA ALA A 38 1.66 -16.01 -6.72
C ALA A 38 0.33 -15.38 -6.26
N ARG A 39 -0.01 -14.18 -6.75
CA ARG A 39 -1.34 -13.58 -6.50
C ARG A 39 -2.50 -14.45 -6.98
N LYS A 40 -2.36 -15.14 -8.13
CA LYS A 40 -3.35 -16.12 -8.60
C LYS A 40 -3.52 -17.29 -7.65
N GLU A 41 -2.42 -17.80 -7.12
CA GLU A 41 -2.45 -18.91 -6.16
C GLU A 41 -3.08 -18.48 -4.83
N ILE A 42 -2.77 -17.27 -4.35
CA ILE A 42 -3.40 -16.68 -3.16
C ILE A 42 -4.91 -16.51 -3.42
N ALA A 43 -5.30 -15.99 -4.57
CA ALA A 43 -6.70 -15.83 -4.96
C ALA A 43 -7.46 -17.17 -4.94
N ALA A 44 -6.87 -18.22 -5.52
CA ALA A 44 -7.44 -19.55 -5.54
C ALA A 44 -7.59 -20.16 -4.13
N LYS A 45 -6.60 -19.99 -3.25
CA LYS A 45 -6.62 -20.52 -1.87
C LYS A 45 -7.61 -19.78 -0.97
N THR A 46 -7.71 -18.47 -1.12
CA THR A 46 -8.47 -17.59 -0.20
C THR A 46 -9.88 -17.27 -0.69
N GLY A 47 -10.13 -17.45 -2.00
CA GLY A 47 -11.34 -16.96 -2.67
C GLY A 47 -11.41 -15.44 -2.75
N ILE A 48 -10.28 -14.74 -2.61
CA ILE A 48 -10.18 -13.27 -2.72
C ILE A 48 -9.78 -12.93 -4.16
N SER A 49 -10.36 -11.88 -4.73
CA SER A 49 -10.01 -11.48 -6.10
C SER A 49 -8.54 -11.06 -6.22
N GLU A 50 -7.89 -11.41 -7.34
CA GLU A 50 -6.51 -11.00 -7.64
C GLU A 50 -6.32 -9.48 -7.57
N LYS A 51 -7.34 -8.72 -8.00
CA LYS A 51 -7.34 -7.25 -7.95
C LYS A 51 -7.23 -6.74 -6.52
N LEU A 52 -8.02 -7.31 -5.60
CA LEU A 52 -8.00 -6.88 -4.20
C LEU A 52 -6.68 -7.25 -3.53
N ILE A 53 -6.13 -8.43 -3.83
CA ILE A 53 -4.80 -8.84 -3.36
C ILE A 53 -3.73 -7.88 -3.88
N LEU A 54 -3.76 -7.53 -5.17
CA LEU A 54 -2.80 -6.59 -5.75
C LEU A 54 -2.87 -5.22 -5.05
N ASN A 55 -4.06 -4.70 -4.77
CA ASN A 55 -4.19 -3.43 -4.04
C ASN A 55 -3.55 -3.50 -2.66
N TRP A 56 -3.74 -4.58 -1.90
CA TRP A 56 -3.10 -4.73 -0.59
C TRP A 56 -1.59 -4.91 -0.68
N VAL A 57 -1.09 -5.64 -1.69
CA VAL A 57 0.35 -5.78 -1.95
C VAL A 57 0.98 -4.44 -2.32
N ASN A 58 0.30 -3.64 -3.14
CA ASN A 58 0.70 -2.28 -3.49
C ASN A 58 0.79 -1.36 -2.25
N ARG A 59 -0.22 -1.39 -1.37
CA ARG A 59 -0.19 -0.66 -0.09
C ARG A 59 0.96 -1.14 0.82
N ALA A 60 1.20 -2.45 0.87
CA ALA A 60 2.32 -3.04 1.61
C ALA A 60 3.68 -2.57 1.05
N ASP A 61 3.81 -2.45 -0.27
CA ASP A 61 5.01 -1.93 -0.94
C ASP A 61 5.23 -0.44 -0.63
N LEU A 62 4.17 0.38 -0.71
CA LEU A 62 4.24 1.80 -0.31
C LEU A 62 4.66 1.98 1.16
N ALA A 63 4.23 1.08 2.05
CA ALA A 63 4.61 1.11 3.47
C ALA A 63 6.11 0.82 3.72
N ARG A 64 6.87 0.37 2.71
CA ARG A 64 8.35 0.30 2.79
C ARG A 64 9.00 1.68 2.80
N VAL A 65 8.30 2.72 2.32
CA VAL A 65 8.82 4.07 2.32
C VAL A 65 8.86 4.59 3.75
N LYS A 66 10.03 5.00 4.23
CA LYS A 66 10.22 5.47 5.59
C LYS A 66 9.25 6.61 5.92
N GLY A 67 8.44 6.42 6.95
CA GLY A 67 7.42 7.39 7.38
C GLY A 67 6.07 7.25 6.67
N VAL A 68 5.91 6.29 5.75
CA VAL A 68 4.61 5.90 5.18
C VAL A 68 4.10 4.69 5.96
N GLY A 69 3.13 4.91 6.85
CA GLY A 69 2.34 3.83 7.46
C GLY A 69 1.18 3.42 6.56
N THR A 70 0.43 2.39 6.96
CA THR A 70 -0.71 1.86 6.17
C THR A 70 -1.77 2.92 5.85
N GLN A 71 -2.06 3.82 6.78
CA GLN A 71 -3.02 4.92 6.57
C GLN A 71 -2.53 5.92 5.50
N TYR A 72 -1.23 6.24 5.49
CA TYR A 72 -0.67 7.10 4.45
C TYR A 72 -0.54 6.37 3.11
N ALA A 73 -0.28 5.06 3.11
CA ALA A 73 -0.32 4.25 1.90
C ALA A 73 -1.73 4.24 1.27
N ASP A 74 -2.78 4.14 2.08
CA ASP A 74 -4.16 4.23 1.61
C ASP A 74 -4.50 5.64 1.05
N LEU A 75 -4.07 6.70 1.74
CA LEU A 75 -4.22 8.06 1.24
C LEU A 75 -3.46 8.28 -0.09
N LEU A 76 -2.26 7.71 -0.24
CA LEU A 76 -1.48 7.77 -1.47
C LEU A 76 -2.20 7.08 -2.63
N GLU A 77 -2.74 5.86 -2.43
CA GLU A 77 -3.54 5.16 -3.44
C GLU A 77 -4.76 6.01 -3.84
N HIS A 78 -5.48 6.56 -2.86
CA HIS A 78 -6.62 7.42 -3.13
C HIS A 78 -6.23 8.76 -3.79
N ALA A 79 -4.99 9.21 -3.62
CA ALA A 79 -4.40 10.34 -4.36
C ALA A 79 -3.86 9.94 -5.75
N GLY A 80 -4.02 8.67 -6.16
CA GLY A 80 -3.65 8.13 -7.46
C GLY A 80 -2.20 7.64 -7.54
N VAL A 81 -1.59 7.30 -6.41
CA VAL A 81 -0.24 6.72 -6.34
C VAL A 81 -0.36 5.29 -5.85
N ASP A 82 -0.31 4.34 -6.76
CA ASP A 82 -0.57 2.94 -6.44
C ASP A 82 0.73 2.17 -6.17
N THR A 83 1.89 2.68 -6.62
CA THR A 83 3.15 1.93 -6.52
C THR A 83 4.34 2.81 -6.12
N VAL A 84 5.38 2.19 -5.58
CA VAL A 84 6.64 2.88 -5.23
C VAL A 84 7.29 3.56 -6.44
N PRO A 85 7.38 2.94 -7.64
CA PRO A 85 7.88 3.63 -8.83
C PRO A 85 7.05 4.85 -9.23
N GLU A 86 5.73 4.80 -9.08
CA GLU A 86 4.89 5.98 -9.35
C GLU A 86 5.17 7.10 -8.36
N LEU A 87 5.27 6.78 -7.06
CA LEU A 87 5.61 7.75 -6.02
C LEU A 87 6.95 8.45 -6.33
N ALA A 88 7.95 7.68 -6.75
CA ALA A 88 9.28 8.19 -7.12
C ALA A 88 9.25 9.22 -8.27
N GLN A 89 8.20 9.19 -9.12
CA GLN A 89 8.03 10.09 -10.25
C GLN A 89 7.14 11.31 -9.94
N ARG A 90 6.47 11.33 -8.79
CA ARG A 90 5.58 12.44 -8.43
C ARG A 90 6.35 13.72 -8.12
N ARG A 91 5.73 14.85 -8.45
CA ARG A 91 6.08 16.14 -7.86
C ARG A 91 5.41 16.28 -6.50
N ALA A 92 6.19 16.52 -5.46
CA ALA A 92 5.72 16.48 -4.07
C ALA A 92 4.67 17.55 -3.75
N ASP A 93 4.80 18.76 -4.32
CA ASP A 93 3.86 19.86 -4.20
C ASP A 93 2.46 19.49 -4.73
N ASN A 94 2.41 18.96 -5.95
CA ASN A 94 1.18 18.51 -6.58
C ASN A 94 0.57 17.31 -5.83
N LEU A 95 1.41 16.37 -5.39
CA LEU A 95 0.95 15.20 -4.64
C LEU A 95 0.35 15.63 -3.30
N HIS A 96 1.02 16.50 -2.55
CA HIS A 96 0.53 17.01 -1.27
C HIS A 96 -0.82 17.72 -1.44
N ALA A 97 -0.98 18.58 -2.44
CA ALA A 97 -2.25 19.24 -2.73
C ALA A 97 -3.36 18.21 -3.04
N LYS A 98 -3.05 17.16 -3.81
CA LYS A 98 -4.02 16.09 -4.10
C LYS A 98 -4.38 15.28 -2.86
N MET A 99 -3.41 14.95 -2.02
CA MET A 99 -3.64 14.25 -0.76
C MET A 99 -4.54 15.07 0.17
N GLN A 100 -4.39 16.40 0.20
CA GLN A 100 -5.28 17.28 0.95
C GLN A 100 -6.72 17.20 0.43
N GLU A 101 -6.94 17.40 -0.87
CA GLU A 101 -8.26 17.33 -1.51
C GLU A 101 -8.95 15.98 -1.21
N VAL A 102 -8.19 14.88 -1.36
CA VAL A 102 -8.70 13.53 -1.09
C VAL A 102 -9.07 13.35 0.38
N ASN A 103 -8.24 13.84 1.30
CA ASN A 103 -8.50 13.69 2.72
C ASN A 103 -9.66 14.57 3.20
N GLU A 104 -9.85 15.76 2.62
CA GLU A 104 -11.03 16.60 2.87
C GLU A 104 -12.32 15.89 2.45
N ALA A 105 -12.29 15.17 1.31
CA ALA A 105 -13.45 14.45 0.81
C ALA A 105 -13.74 13.13 1.57
N LYS A 106 -12.69 12.41 1.99
CA LYS A 106 -12.81 11.02 2.48
C LYS A 106 -12.44 10.81 3.94
N ASN A 107 -11.77 11.76 4.59
CA ASN A 107 -11.34 11.68 5.98
C ASN A 107 -10.54 10.40 6.31
N LEU A 108 -9.55 10.07 5.47
CA LEU A 108 -8.75 8.84 5.57
C LEU A 108 -7.73 8.90 6.71
N VAL A 109 -7.13 10.06 6.94
CA VAL A 109 -6.13 10.28 7.98
C VAL A 109 -6.55 11.42 8.90
N ARG A 110 -6.21 11.27 10.19
CA ARG A 110 -6.47 12.30 11.21
C ARG A 110 -5.59 13.53 11.07
N SER A 111 -4.37 13.34 10.57
CA SER A 111 -3.40 14.41 10.30
C SER A 111 -2.82 14.20 8.93
N LEU A 112 -2.83 15.24 8.10
CA LEU A 112 -2.12 15.24 6.83
C LEU A 112 -0.60 15.29 7.06
N PRO A 113 0.21 14.68 6.19
CA PRO A 113 1.65 14.84 6.22
C PRO A 113 2.02 16.27 5.83
N ALA A 114 3.11 16.80 6.38
CA ALA A 114 3.67 18.06 5.90
C ALA A 114 4.26 17.87 4.49
N LEU A 115 4.35 18.96 3.70
CA LEU A 115 4.98 18.92 2.37
C LEU A 115 6.40 18.33 2.42
N SER A 116 7.22 18.71 3.41
CA SER A 116 8.57 18.17 3.59
C SER A 116 8.60 16.66 3.83
N GLN A 117 7.55 16.11 4.46
CA GLN A 117 7.41 14.67 4.64
C GLN A 117 7.11 13.98 3.31
N VAL A 118 6.24 14.57 2.47
CA VAL A 118 5.96 14.08 1.12
C VAL A 118 7.20 14.14 0.22
N GLU A 119 8.00 15.20 0.31
CA GLU A 119 9.28 15.32 -0.39
C GLU A 119 10.24 14.19 -0.01
N ASN A 120 10.35 13.89 1.30
CA ASN A 120 11.17 12.78 1.79
C ASN A 120 10.66 11.42 1.29
N TRP A 121 9.34 11.23 1.21
CA TRP A 121 8.77 9.99 0.67
C TRP A 121 9.11 9.80 -0.81
N VAL A 122 8.96 10.85 -1.62
CA VAL A 122 9.31 10.83 -3.05
C VAL A 122 10.82 10.56 -3.21
N ALA A 123 11.67 11.18 -2.40
CA ALA A 123 13.11 10.97 -2.43
C ALA A 123 13.47 9.52 -2.09
N HIS A 124 12.96 8.99 -0.98
CA HIS A 124 13.24 7.61 -0.56
C HIS A 124 12.65 6.57 -1.53
N ALA A 125 11.49 6.84 -2.13
CA ALA A 125 10.90 5.96 -3.14
C ALA A 125 11.83 5.78 -4.37
N LYS A 126 12.65 6.78 -4.73
CA LYS A 126 13.64 6.67 -5.81
C LYS A 126 14.81 5.74 -5.47
N GLU A 127 15.07 5.53 -4.19
CA GLU A 127 16.17 4.68 -3.69
C GLU A 127 15.72 3.23 -3.53
N LEU A 128 14.41 2.97 -3.46
CA LEU A 128 13.87 1.63 -3.28
C LEU A 128 13.86 0.84 -4.59
N PRO A 129 14.29 -0.43 -4.57
CA PRO A 129 14.13 -1.30 -5.72
C PRO A 129 12.64 -1.62 -5.92
N ARG A 130 12.25 -1.72 -7.20
CA ARG A 130 10.97 -2.29 -7.59
C ARG A 130 10.92 -3.76 -7.18
N VAL A 131 9.87 -4.14 -6.47
CA VAL A 131 9.65 -5.54 -6.05
C VAL A 131 8.39 -6.16 -6.65
N ILE A 132 7.37 -5.36 -6.99
CA ILE A 132 6.12 -5.87 -7.58
C ILE A 132 6.24 -6.04 -9.09
N ASN A 133 5.89 -7.24 -9.56
CA ASN A 133 5.77 -7.63 -10.96
C ASN A 133 4.28 -7.77 -11.34
N HIS A 134 3.88 -7.18 -12.47
CA HIS A 134 2.47 -7.08 -12.90
C HIS A 134 2.03 -8.18 -13.87
#